data_AF-D6A074-F1
#
_entry.id   AF-D6A074-F1
#
_cell.length_a   1.000
_cell.length_b   1.000
_cell.length_c   1.000
_cell.angle_alpha   90.00
_cell.angle_beta   90.00
_cell.angle_gamma   90.00
#
_symmetry.space_group_name_H-M   'P 1'
#
loop_
_entity.id
_entity.type
_entity.pdbx_description
1 polymer ?
#
loop_
_entity_poly.entity_id
_entity_poly.type
_entity_poly.pdbx_seq_one_letter_code
_entity_poly.pdbx_strand_id
1 'polypeptide(L)'
;MPEPSLPSKRRGRLFRFGAAFVVLLTVAGYLAVRYVTGGPGAPGCRVVSAKGDGATYEFTPEQAVNAATITAVGTARDLPERAVTIALATALQESALRNIDYGDRDSVGLFQQRPSQGWGTPEQIMDPAYAAEKFYEHLVEVPGYTRLPLTVAAQRVQRSGFPQAYAKHEPDATLLAAALTGRSAATLTCDGRPAATRAAGADAVRAALVRDFGRDVLGAGRRGGGGEGPRSPPRTTGPPPETAP
;
A
#
# COMPACT_ATOMS: atom_id res chain seq x y z
N MET A 1 -19.92 67.24 -44.57
CA MET A 1 -20.37 66.64 -43.31
C MET A 1 -19.18 65.90 -42.71
N PRO A 2 -18.71 66.20 -41.49
CA PRO A 2 -17.64 65.41 -40.87
C PRO A 2 -18.24 64.16 -40.22
N GLU A 3 -17.63 62.99 -40.44
CA GLU A 3 -17.97 61.77 -39.72
C GLU A 3 -17.54 61.86 -38.24
N PRO A 4 -18.35 61.38 -37.28
CA PRO A 4 -17.96 61.35 -35.88
C PRO A 4 -17.02 60.17 -35.62
N SER A 5 -15.75 60.46 -35.34
CA SER A 5 -14.78 59.49 -34.81
C SER A 5 -15.20 59.03 -33.40
N LEU A 6 -15.47 57.74 -33.22
CA LEU A 6 -15.77 57.18 -31.89
C LEU A 6 -14.54 57.25 -30.95
N PRO A 7 -14.73 57.58 -29.65
CA PRO A 7 -13.64 57.87 -28.73
C PRO A 7 -12.88 56.61 -28.28
N SER A 8 -11.55 56.62 -28.42
CA SER A 8 -10.64 55.50 -28.12
C SER A 8 -10.69 54.98 -26.66
N LYS A 9 -11.24 55.79 -25.73
CA LYS A 9 -11.41 55.42 -24.31
C LYS A 9 -12.30 54.20 -24.07
N ARG A 10 -13.31 53.93 -24.92
CA ARG A 10 -14.19 52.75 -24.76
C ARG A 10 -13.47 51.43 -25.06
N ARG A 11 -12.55 51.42 -26.03
CA ARG A 11 -11.76 50.23 -26.39
C ARG A 11 -10.84 49.80 -25.23
N GLY A 12 -10.16 50.73 -24.58
CA GLY A 12 -9.26 50.43 -23.45
C GLY A 12 -9.96 49.86 -22.20
N ARG A 13 -11.25 50.18 -21.98
CA ARG A 13 -12.06 49.57 -20.91
C ARG A 13 -12.48 48.15 -21.27
N LEU A 14 -12.94 47.92 -22.51
CA LEU A 14 -13.32 46.58 -22.98
C LEU A 14 -12.13 45.60 -22.95
N PHE A 15 -10.93 46.05 -23.33
CA PHE A 15 -9.71 45.24 -23.21
C PHE A 15 -9.35 44.89 -21.76
N ARG A 16 -9.56 45.83 -20.81
CA ARG A 16 -9.33 45.57 -19.38
C ARG A 16 -10.33 44.57 -18.80
N PHE A 17 -11.61 44.69 -19.16
CA PHE A 17 -12.64 43.73 -18.74
C PHE A 17 -12.42 42.35 -19.36
N GLY A 18 -12.03 42.28 -20.63
CA GLY A 18 -11.65 41.03 -21.29
C GLY A 18 -10.45 40.34 -20.64
N ALA A 19 -9.38 41.10 -20.37
CA ALA A 19 -8.20 40.57 -19.68
C ALA A 19 -8.53 40.09 -18.24
N ALA A 20 -9.33 40.87 -17.49
CA ALA A 20 -9.76 40.47 -16.16
C ALA A 20 -10.61 39.19 -16.17
N PHE A 21 -11.49 39.04 -17.15
CA PHE A 21 -12.32 37.84 -17.32
C PHE A 21 -11.48 36.60 -17.66
N VAL A 22 -10.48 36.73 -18.55
CA VAL A 22 -9.55 35.65 -18.87
C VAL A 22 -8.74 35.23 -17.64
N VAL A 23 -8.23 36.19 -16.87
CA VAL A 23 -7.52 35.89 -15.61
C VAL A 23 -8.43 35.14 -14.64
N LEU A 24 -9.68 35.59 -14.47
CA LEU A 24 -10.67 34.93 -13.62
C LEU A 24 -10.94 33.48 -14.05
N LEU A 25 -11.11 33.24 -15.36
CA LEU A 25 -11.29 31.90 -15.90
C LEU A 25 -10.06 31.01 -15.69
N THR A 26 -8.85 31.54 -15.86
CA THR A 26 -7.62 30.78 -15.60
C THR A 26 -7.46 30.43 -14.12
N VAL A 27 -7.78 31.35 -13.21
CA VAL A 27 -7.76 31.09 -11.76
C VAL A 27 -8.83 30.08 -11.38
N ALA A 28 -10.06 30.23 -11.88
CA ALA A 28 -11.15 29.28 -11.62
C ALA A 28 -10.82 27.89 -12.16
N GLY A 29 -10.25 27.79 -13.36
CA GLY A 29 -9.78 26.54 -13.95
C GLY A 29 -8.66 25.90 -13.12
N TYR A 30 -7.67 26.69 -12.70
CA TYR A 30 -6.60 26.22 -11.81
C TYR A 30 -7.16 25.70 -10.47
N LEU A 31 -8.08 26.44 -9.85
CA LEU A 31 -8.72 26.03 -8.59
C LEU A 31 -9.58 24.77 -8.76
N ALA A 32 -10.30 24.64 -9.88
CA ALA A 32 -11.08 23.44 -10.20
C ALA A 32 -10.17 22.22 -10.41
N VAL A 33 -9.06 22.36 -11.14
CA VAL A 33 -8.05 21.30 -11.27
C VAL A 33 -7.53 20.93 -9.90
N ARG A 34 -7.16 21.90 -9.06
CA ARG A 34 -6.63 21.65 -7.70
C ARG A 34 -7.64 20.96 -6.79
N TYR A 35 -8.91 21.29 -6.91
CA TYR A 35 -9.98 20.67 -6.16
C TYR A 35 -10.22 19.22 -6.61
N VAL A 36 -10.21 18.97 -7.93
CA VAL A 36 -10.44 17.63 -8.50
C VAL A 36 -9.20 16.72 -8.33
N THR A 37 -7.99 17.26 -8.39
CA THR A 37 -6.74 16.51 -8.20
C THR A 37 -6.26 16.49 -6.75
N GLY A 38 -7.11 16.87 -5.79
CA GLY A 38 -6.84 16.75 -4.35
C GLY A 38 -5.86 17.75 -3.71
N GLY A 39 -5.14 18.56 -4.50
CA GLY A 39 -4.20 19.57 -3.99
C GLY A 39 -3.07 19.01 -3.09
N PRO A 40 -2.10 19.85 -2.67
CA PRO A 40 -1.13 19.50 -1.64
C PRO A 40 -1.86 19.39 -0.30
N GLY A 41 -2.16 18.16 0.11
CA GLY A 41 -2.87 17.87 1.36
C GLY A 41 -3.88 16.73 1.29
N ALA A 42 -4.21 16.21 0.10
CA ALA A 42 -4.98 14.96 0.01
C ALA A 42 -4.21 13.81 0.69
N PRO A 43 -4.88 12.97 1.50
CA PRO A 43 -4.27 11.77 2.06
C PRO A 43 -3.69 10.88 0.96
N GLY A 44 -2.43 10.50 1.11
CA GLY A 44 -1.71 9.81 0.05
C GLY A 44 -0.51 9.05 0.61
N CYS A 45 -0.15 7.98 -0.07
CA CYS A 45 1.02 7.18 0.22
C CYS A 45 1.96 7.20 -0.97
N ARG A 46 3.25 7.11 -0.68
CA ARG A 46 4.32 7.02 -1.67
C ARG A 46 5.33 5.99 -1.21
N VAL A 47 5.76 5.15 -2.14
CA VAL A 47 6.95 4.30 -1.98
C VAL A 47 8.03 4.79 -2.93
N VAL A 48 9.26 4.88 -2.43
CA VAL A 48 10.45 5.27 -3.20
C VAL A 48 11.46 4.13 -3.27
N SER A 49 12.19 4.04 -4.37
CA SER A 49 13.26 3.06 -4.53
C SER A 49 14.43 3.31 -3.58
N ALA A 50 14.87 2.27 -2.88
CA ALA A 50 16.07 2.32 -2.05
C ALA A 50 17.37 2.45 -2.89
N LYS A 51 17.30 2.25 -4.21
CA LYS A 51 18.47 2.29 -5.10
C LYS A 51 18.90 3.71 -5.49
N GLY A 52 18.11 4.73 -5.17
CA GLY A 52 18.39 6.12 -5.55
C GLY A 52 18.20 6.41 -7.04
N ASP A 53 17.52 5.53 -7.78
CA ASP A 53 17.20 5.69 -9.22
C ASP A 53 15.99 6.58 -9.49
N GLY A 54 15.39 7.15 -8.43
CA GLY A 54 14.22 8.03 -8.52
C GLY A 54 12.90 7.31 -8.80
N ALA A 55 12.89 5.98 -8.90
CA ALA A 55 11.64 5.23 -9.09
C ALA A 55 10.72 5.39 -7.87
N THR A 56 9.46 5.69 -8.13
CA THR A 56 8.44 5.99 -7.12
C THR A 56 7.09 5.46 -7.56
N TYR A 57 6.25 5.09 -6.61
CA TYR A 57 4.85 4.76 -6.83
C TYR A 57 3.97 5.48 -5.80
N GLU A 58 2.96 6.21 -6.28
CA GLU A 58 2.00 6.95 -5.47
C GLU A 58 0.64 6.27 -5.49
N PHE A 59 -0.02 6.20 -4.33
CA PHE A 59 -1.25 5.46 -4.13
C PHE A 59 -2.04 6.04 -2.96
N THR A 60 -3.32 5.67 -2.86
CA THR A 60 -4.20 6.14 -1.79
C THR A 60 -3.99 5.35 -0.50
N PRO A 61 -4.42 5.88 0.66
CA PRO A 61 -4.44 5.12 1.91
C PRO A 61 -5.26 3.82 1.83
N GLU A 62 -6.33 3.79 1.02
CA GLU A 62 -7.12 2.57 0.77
C GLU A 62 -6.25 1.48 0.11
N GLN A 63 -5.55 1.85 -0.98
CA GLN A 63 -4.64 0.95 -1.68
C GLN A 63 -3.49 0.50 -0.77
N ALA A 64 -3.02 1.38 0.12
CA ALA A 64 -1.98 1.07 1.09
C ALA A 64 -2.41 -0.03 2.07
N VAL A 65 -3.63 0.06 2.61
CA VAL A 65 -4.20 -0.97 3.49
C VAL A 65 -4.30 -2.30 2.75
N ASN A 66 -4.83 -2.31 1.54
CA ASN A 66 -4.97 -3.53 0.76
C ASN A 66 -3.62 -4.16 0.39
N ALA A 67 -2.63 -3.36 -0.03
CA ALA A 67 -1.27 -3.83 -0.30
C ALA A 67 -0.59 -4.40 0.96
N ALA A 68 -0.79 -3.74 2.10
CA ALA A 68 -0.29 -4.23 3.39
C ALA A 68 -0.93 -5.57 3.77
N THR A 69 -2.25 -5.73 3.60
CA THR A 69 -2.94 -7.01 3.85
C THR A 69 -2.43 -8.13 2.94
N ILE A 70 -2.30 -7.90 1.63
CA ILE A 70 -1.73 -8.88 0.69
C ILE A 70 -0.32 -9.31 1.12
N THR A 71 0.50 -8.35 1.56
CA THR A 71 1.87 -8.61 2.00
C THR A 71 1.91 -9.35 3.34
N ALA A 72 1.06 -8.97 4.29
CA ALA A 72 0.97 -9.59 5.60
C ALA A 72 0.57 -11.06 5.50
N VAL A 73 -0.46 -11.38 4.71
CA VAL A 73 -0.90 -12.77 4.47
C VAL A 73 0.23 -13.59 3.81
N GLY A 74 0.94 -13.04 2.83
CA GLY A 74 2.05 -13.73 2.19
C GLY A 74 3.20 -14.00 3.17
N THR A 75 3.53 -13.01 4.00
CA THR A 75 4.59 -13.09 5.02
C THR A 75 4.24 -14.08 6.12
N ALA A 76 2.99 -14.09 6.60
CA ALA A 76 2.49 -15.01 7.63
C ALA A 76 2.53 -16.48 7.18
N ARG A 77 2.54 -16.72 5.87
CA ARG A 77 2.67 -18.04 5.26
C ARG A 77 4.10 -18.42 4.90
N ASP A 78 5.10 -17.66 5.40
CA ASP A 78 6.52 -17.81 5.09
C ASP A 78 6.83 -17.84 3.58
N LEU A 79 6.00 -17.16 2.77
CA LEU A 79 6.20 -17.11 1.33
C LEU A 79 7.30 -16.10 0.98
N PRO A 80 8.11 -16.37 -0.06
CA PRO A 80 9.17 -15.46 -0.47
C PRO A 80 8.56 -14.15 -0.98
N GLU A 81 9.31 -13.05 -0.90
CA GLU A 81 8.89 -11.74 -1.45
C GLU A 81 8.47 -11.80 -2.92
N ARG A 82 9.01 -12.76 -3.69
CA ARG A 82 8.59 -12.99 -5.07
C ARG A 82 7.10 -13.33 -5.16
N ALA A 83 6.56 -14.12 -4.22
CA ALA A 83 5.13 -14.41 -4.14
C ALA A 83 4.33 -13.14 -3.86
N VAL A 84 4.77 -12.32 -2.90
CA VAL A 84 4.15 -11.03 -2.58
C VAL A 84 4.15 -10.10 -3.78
N THR A 85 5.27 -10.02 -4.51
CA THR A 85 5.39 -9.21 -5.73
C THR A 85 4.39 -9.66 -6.80
N ILE A 86 4.25 -10.97 -7.01
CA ILE A 86 3.28 -11.54 -7.96
C ILE A 86 1.84 -11.19 -7.55
N ALA A 87 1.51 -11.33 -6.26
CA ALA A 87 0.18 -11.01 -5.75
C ALA A 87 -0.15 -9.52 -5.88
N LEU A 88 0.78 -8.63 -5.50
CA LEU A 88 0.60 -7.18 -5.63
C LEU A 88 0.45 -6.74 -7.09
N ALA A 89 1.27 -7.27 -8.00
CA ALA A 89 1.12 -7.00 -9.43
C ALA A 89 -0.22 -7.51 -10.00
N THR A 90 -0.68 -8.66 -9.49
CA THR A 90 -2.00 -9.20 -9.86
C THR A 90 -3.10 -8.26 -9.38
N ALA A 91 -3.15 -7.91 -8.10
CA ALA A 91 -4.18 -7.01 -7.57
C ALA A 91 -4.12 -5.58 -8.19
N LEU A 92 -2.93 -5.10 -8.55
CA LEU A 92 -2.78 -3.87 -9.33
C LEU A 92 -3.45 -3.97 -10.71
N GLN A 93 -3.28 -5.09 -11.40
CA GLN A 93 -3.88 -5.32 -12.71
C GLN A 93 -5.39 -5.54 -12.62
N GLU A 94 -5.86 -6.29 -11.62
CA GLU A 94 -7.26 -6.69 -11.50
C GLU A 94 -8.15 -5.56 -10.97
N SER A 95 -7.68 -4.79 -9.98
CA SER A 95 -8.52 -3.78 -9.32
C SER A 95 -7.79 -2.48 -8.97
N ALA A 96 -6.56 -2.30 -9.44
CA ALA A 96 -5.68 -1.22 -8.99
C ALA A 96 -5.53 -1.20 -7.45
N LEU A 97 -5.42 -2.36 -6.79
CA LEU A 97 -5.37 -2.51 -5.33
C LEU A 97 -6.62 -2.02 -4.57
N ARG A 98 -7.79 -1.97 -5.22
CA ARG A 98 -9.05 -1.57 -4.59
C ARG A 98 -9.95 -2.78 -4.37
N ASN A 99 -10.66 -2.80 -3.25
CA ASN A 99 -11.54 -3.91 -2.94
C ASN A 99 -12.96 -3.61 -3.46
N ILE A 100 -13.19 -3.90 -4.73
CA ILE A 100 -14.40 -3.48 -5.47
C ILE A 100 -15.45 -4.61 -5.52
N ASP A 101 -16.72 -4.23 -5.44
CA ASP A 101 -17.88 -5.14 -5.48
C ASP A 101 -18.47 -5.34 -6.88
N TYR A 102 -17.73 -4.90 -7.90
CA TYR A 102 -18.08 -4.99 -9.31
C TYR A 102 -16.91 -5.51 -10.15
N GLY A 103 -17.22 -6.00 -11.35
CA GLY A 103 -16.25 -6.60 -12.25
C GLY A 103 -16.91 -7.23 -13.48
N ASP A 104 -16.12 -7.97 -14.26
CA ASP A 104 -16.67 -8.81 -15.33
C ASP A 104 -17.45 -9.99 -14.73
N ARG A 105 -18.68 -10.22 -15.21
CA ARG A 105 -19.61 -11.25 -14.71
C ARG A 105 -19.87 -11.10 -13.19
N ASP A 106 -19.46 -12.09 -12.39
CA ASP A 106 -19.57 -12.14 -10.93
C ASP A 106 -18.21 -11.94 -10.24
N SER A 107 -17.22 -11.36 -10.94
CA SER A 107 -15.90 -11.08 -10.37
C SER A 107 -15.99 -9.95 -9.34
N VAL A 108 -15.42 -10.15 -8.16
CA VAL A 108 -15.37 -9.14 -7.09
C VAL A 108 -14.03 -9.19 -6.34
N GLY A 109 -13.79 -8.20 -5.50
CA GLY A 109 -12.64 -8.10 -4.61
C GLY A 109 -11.32 -7.73 -5.29
N LEU A 110 -10.23 -7.80 -4.51
CA LEU A 110 -8.87 -7.37 -4.90
C LEU A 110 -8.31 -8.06 -6.14
N PHE A 111 -8.63 -9.34 -6.31
CA PHE A 111 -8.09 -10.16 -7.40
C PHE A 111 -9.14 -10.45 -8.48
N GLN A 112 -10.30 -9.76 -8.44
CA GLN A 112 -11.42 -10.00 -9.34
C GLN A 112 -11.76 -11.50 -9.45
N GLN A 113 -11.86 -12.15 -8.29
CA GLN A 113 -12.15 -13.58 -8.18
C GLN A 113 -13.63 -13.83 -8.36
N ARG A 114 -13.99 -15.00 -8.90
CA ARG A 114 -15.37 -15.36 -9.25
C ARG A 114 -15.94 -16.42 -8.32
N PRO A 115 -17.02 -16.15 -7.57
CA PRO A 115 -17.74 -17.17 -6.80
C PRO A 115 -18.14 -18.38 -7.65
N SER A 116 -18.65 -18.15 -8.87
CA SER A 116 -19.05 -19.22 -9.80
C SER A 116 -17.89 -20.12 -10.28
N GLN A 117 -16.64 -19.73 -10.06
CA GLN A 117 -15.45 -20.54 -10.37
C GLN A 117 -14.84 -21.21 -9.14
N GLY A 118 -15.51 -21.15 -7.98
CA GLY A 118 -15.07 -21.83 -6.76
C GLY A 118 -14.05 -21.08 -5.92
N TRP A 119 -13.86 -19.77 -6.15
CA TRP A 119 -12.95 -18.95 -5.36
C TRP A 119 -13.44 -18.64 -3.94
N GLY A 120 -14.73 -18.83 -3.65
CA GLY A 120 -15.37 -18.52 -2.37
C GLY A 120 -16.77 -17.94 -2.55
N THR A 121 -17.47 -17.61 -1.46
CA THR A 121 -18.71 -16.80 -1.56
C THR A 121 -18.36 -15.33 -1.83
N PRO A 122 -19.31 -14.50 -2.33
CA PRO A 122 -19.07 -13.07 -2.52
C PRO A 122 -18.55 -12.39 -1.24
N GLU A 123 -19.12 -12.73 -0.08
CA GLU A 123 -18.71 -12.16 1.21
C GLU A 123 -17.28 -12.54 1.59
N GLN A 124 -16.88 -13.78 1.29
CA GLN A 124 -15.51 -14.24 1.51
C GLN A 124 -14.53 -13.54 0.58
N ILE A 125 -14.84 -13.44 -0.72
CA ILE A 125 -13.96 -12.79 -1.70
C ILE A 125 -13.82 -11.28 -1.44
N MET A 126 -14.85 -10.64 -0.87
CA MET A 126 -14.80 -9.26 -0.43
C MET A 126 -13.99 -9.05 0.86
N ASP A 127 -13.52 -10.10 1.54
CA ASP A 127 -12.51 -9.98 2.58
C ASP A 127 -11.11 -10.01 1.96
N PRO A 128 -10.33 -8.91 2.02
CA PRO A 128 -8.97 -8.84 1.48
C PRO A 128 -8.02 -9.94 1.96
N ALA A 129 -8.15 -10.37 3.22
CA ALA A 129 -7.28 -11.39 3.79
C ALA A 129 -7.60 -12.77 3.20
N TYR A 130 -8.90 -13.10 3.12
CA TYR A 130 -9.36 -14.34 2.47
C TYR A 130 -8.97 -14.39 0.99
N ALA A 131 -9.22 -13.31 0.24
CA ALA A 131 -8.93 -13.26 -1.19
C ALA A 131 -7.43 -13.44 -1.46
N ALA A 132 -6.57 -12.81 -0.65
CA ALA A 132 -5.12 -12.99 -0.71
C ALA A 132 -4.71 -14.43 -0.33
N GLU A 133 -5.29 -14.99 0.72
CA GLU A 133 -5.04 -16.37 1.14
C GLU A 133 -5.34 -17.36 0.01
N LYS A 134 -6.53 -17.24 -0.61
CA LYS A 134 -6.94 -18.04 -1.76
C LYS A 134 -6.04 -17.85 -2.97
N PHE A 135 -5.60 -16.64 -3.25
CA PHE A 135 -4.64 -16.40 -4.32
C PHE A 135 -3.32 -17.14 -4.07
N TYR A 136 -2.78 -17.07 -2.85
CA TYR A 136 -1.53 -17.75 -2.51
C TYR A 136 -1.65 -19.27 -2.52
N GLU A 137 -2.79 -19.84 -2.12
CA GLU A 137 -3.06 -21.29 -2.26
C GLU A 137 -2.89 -21.75 -3.71
N HIS A 138 -3.46 -21.02 -4.67
CA HIS A 138 -3.31 -21.35 -6.09
C HIS A 138 -1.91 -21.04 -6.63
N LEU A 139 -1.26 -19.98 -6.14
CA LEU A 139 0.09 -19.63 -6.59
C LEU A 139 1.12 -20.71 -6.25
N VAL A 140 1.06 -21.28 -5.04
CA VAL A 140 2.03 -22.31 -4.62
C VAL A 140 1.89 -23.62 -5.38
N GLU A 141 0.72 -23.88 -5.97
CA GLU A 141 0.48 -25.02 -6.84
C GLU A 141 1.13 -24.84 -8.23
N VAL A 142 1.50 -23.62 -8.62
CA VAL A 142 2.18 -23.35 -9.90
C VAL A 142 3.64 -23.81 -9.83
N PRO A 143 4.05 -24.84 -10.60
CA PRO A 143 5.40 -25.38 -10.49
C PRO A 143 6.47 -24.35 -10.86
N GLY A 144 7.39 -24.11 -9.94
CA GLY A 144 8.53 -23.20 -10.13
C GLY A 144 8.14 -21.73 -10.29
N TYR A 145 6.97 -21.30 -9.81
CA TYR A 145 6.46 -19.93 -9.99
C TYR A 145 7.47 -18.82 -9.65
N THR A 146 8.34 -19.06 -8.66
CA THR A 146 9.37 -18.11 -8.23
C THR A 146 10.39 -17.77 -9.32
N ARG A 147 10.60 -18.66 -10.27
CA ARG A 147 11.54 -18.49 -11.40
C ARG A 147 10.85 -18.11 -12.71
N LEU A 148 9.52 -18.09 -12.73
CA LEU A 148 8.78 -17.67 -13.92
C LEU A 148 8.81 -16.14 -14.05
N PRO A 149 8.71 -15.62 -15.28
CA PRO A 149 8.32 -14.22 -15.48
C PRO A 149 7.04 -13.93 -14.68
N LEU A 150 6.95 -12.76 -14.03
CA LEU A 150 5.85 -12.45 -13.10
C LEU A 150 4.50 -12.63 -13.77
N THR A 151 4.39 -12.12 -15.00
CA THR A 151 3.15 -12.19 -15.79
C THR A 151 2.74 -13.63 -16.09
N VAL A 152 3.70 -14.54 -16.25
CA VAL A 152 3.42 -15.97 -16.50
C VAL A 152 2.91 -16.65 -15.22
N ALA A 153 3.52 -16.35 -14.06
CA ALA A 153 3.04 -16.88 -12.78
C ALA A 153 1.61 -16.37 -12.46
N ALA A 154 1.40 -15.05 -12.54
CA ALA A 154 0.09 -14.43 -12.33
C ALA A 154 -0.97 -15.00 -13.28
N GLN A 155 -0.63 -15.09 -14.57
CA GLN A 155 -1.52 -15.64 -15.59
C GLN A 155 -1.88 -17.11 -15.35
N ARG A 156 -0.98 -17.93 -14.79
CA ARG A 156 -1.29 -19.34 -14.47
C ARG A 156 -2.30 -19.46 -13.33
N VAL A 157 -2.30 -18.51 -12.40
CA VAL A 157 -3.27 -18.42 -11.31
C VAL A 157 -4.61 -17.90 -11.83
N GLN A 158 -4.62 -16.69 -12.42
CA GLN A 158 -5.84 -15.98 -12.82
C GLN A 158 -6.48 -16.52 -14.11
N ARG A 159 -5.68 -17.11 -15.00
CA ARG A 159 -6.11 -17.60 -16.33
C ARG A 159 -6.89 -16.54 -17.13
N SER A 160 -6.41 -15.30 -17.13
CA SER A 160 -7.04 -14.17 -17.84
C SER A 160 -6.98 -14.27 -19.37
N GLY A 161 -7.71 -13.41 -20.09
CA GLY A 161 -7.58 -13.28 -21.55
C GLY A 161 -6.34 -12.51 -22.04
N PHE A 162 -5.53 -11.94 -21.13
CA PHE A 162 -4.45 -11.01 -21.47
C PHE A 162 -3.13 -11.36 -20.76
N PRO A 163 -2.38 -12.37 -21.26
CA PRO A 163 -1.22 -12.93 -20.55
C PRO A 163 -0.08 -11.95 -20.22
N GLN A 164 0.01 -10.82 -20.91
CA GLN A 164 1.07 -9.81 -20.73
C GLN A 164 0.63 -8.61 -19.88
N ALA A 165 -0.64 -8.54 -19.47
CA ALA A 165 -1.18 -7.36 -18.79
C ALA A 165 -0.52 -7.09 -17.43
N TYR A 166 -0.07 -8.14 -16.74
CA TYR A 166 0.56 -8.02 -15.42
C TYR A 166 1.99 -7.46 -15.48
N ALA A 167 2.72 -7.67 -16.59
CA ALA A 167 4.13 -7.29 -16.70
C ALA A 167 4.37 -5.80 -16.44
N LYS A 168 3.44 -4.94 -16.86
CA LYS A 168 3.55 -3.48 -16.65
C LYS A 168 3.52 -3.06 -15.19
N HIS A 169 2.98 -3.90 -14.30
CA HIS A 169 2.88 -3.64 -12.86
C HIS A 169 4.05 -4.21 -12.05
N GLU A 170 4.96 -4.98 -12.68
CA GLU A 170 6.10 -5.57 -11.98
C GLU A 170 7.02 -4.53 -11.30
N PRO A 171 7.33 -3.37 -11.90
CA PRO A 171 8.12 -2.34 -11.22
C PRO A 171 7.45 -1.81 -9.94
N ASP A 172 6.18 -1.41 -10.03
CA ASP A 172 5.43 -0.85 -8.89
C ASP A 172 5.23 -1.88 -7.78
N ALA A 173 4.87 -3.11 -8.16
CA ALA A 173 4.72 -4.22 -7.23
C ALA A 173 6.03 -4.58 -6.54
N THR A 174 7.18 -4.44 -7.22
CA THR A 174 8.50 -4.67 -6.63
C THR A 174 8.83 -3.61 -5.58
N LEU A 175 8.52 -2.33 -5.85
CA LEU A 175 8.70 -1.26 -4.86
C LEU A 175 7.84 -1.50 -3.61
N LEU A 176 6.56 -1.79 -3.83
CA LEU A 176 5.62 -2.09 -2.74
C LEU A 176 6.06 -3.31 -1.93
N ALA A 177 6.40 -4.43 -2.59
CA ALA A 177 6.83 -5.65 -1.93
C ALA A 177 8.08 -5.39 -1.09
N ALA A 178 9.12 -4.77 -1.66
CA ALA A 178 10.36 -4.51 -0.95
C ALA A 178 10.17 -3.61 0.28
N ALA A 179 9.27 -2.61 0.20
CA ALA A 179 8.95 -1.75 1.33
C ALA A 179 8.13 -2.48 2.40
N LEU A 180 7.07 -3.19 2.00
CA LEU A 180 6.10 -3.80 2.91
C LEU A 180 6.61 -5.10 3.57
N THR A 181 7.54 -5.83 2.94
CA THR A 181 8.24 -6.96 3.57
C THR A 181 9.42 -6.51 4.45
N GLY A 182 9.74 -5.21 4.46
CA GLY A 182 10.86 -4.66 5.21
C GLY A 182 12.24 -4.89 4.59
N ARG A 183 12.34 -5.44 3.36
CA ARG A 183 13.63 -5.59 2.65
C ARG A 183 14.27 -4.23 2.36
N SER A 184 13.47 -3.20 2.12
CA SER A 184 13.90 -1.81 1.97
C SER A 184 13.33 -0.99 3.12
N ALA A 185 14.19 -0.64 4.09
CA ALA A 185 13.77 0.12 5.26
C ALA A 185 13.46 1.58 4.90
N ALA A 186 12.45 2.16 5.55
CA ALA A 186 12.09 3.57 5.48
C ALA A 186 11.78 4.13 4.07
N THR A 187 11.27 3.29 3.16
CA THR A 187 10.93 3.69 1.79
C THR A 187 9.46 3.99 1.55
N LEU A 188 8.56 3.66 2.47
CA LEU A 188 7.12 3.94 2.37
C LEU A 188 6.72 5.06 3.34
N THR A 189 6.07 6.09 2.81
CA THR A 189 5.50 7.20 3.59
C THR A 189 4.03 7.35 3.26
N CYS A 190 3.19 7.58 4.28
CA CYS A 190 1.78 7.90 4.11
C CYS A 190 1.44 9.19 4.87
N ASP A 191 0.95 10.17 4.14
CA ASP A 191 0.54 11.50 4.62
C ASP A 191 -0.98 11.60 4.72
N GLY A 192 -1.47 12.55 5.53
CA GLY A 192 -2.89 12.87 5.63
C GLY A 192 -3.73 11.83 6.38
N ARG A 193 -3.20 11.24 7.47
CA ARG A 193 -4.02 10.44 8.39
C ARG A 193 -5.32 11.21 8.70
N PRO A 194 -6.52 10.61 8.53
CA PRO A 194 -7.73 11.23 9.05
C PRO A 194 -7.51 11.50 10.54
N ALA A 195 -8.04 12.64 11.01
CA ALA A 195 -7.87 13.11 12.39
C ALA A 195 -7.88 11.93 13.37
N ALA A 196 -6.83 11.84 14.19
CA ALA A 196 -6.47 10.68 15.00
C ALA A 196 -7.68 9.79 15.31
N THR A 197 -7.77 8.64 14.63
CA THR A 197 -8.60 7.54 15.12
C THR A 197 -8.28 7.43 16.60
N ARG A 198 -9.28 7.56 17.49
CA ARG A 198 -9.04 7.42 18.94
C ARG A 198 -8.18 6.19 19.10
N ALA A 199 -7.01 6.34 19.72
CA ALA A 199 -6.07 5.24 19.88
C ALA A 199 -6.86 4.09 20.50
N ALA A 200 -7.11 3.04 19.73
CA ALA A 200 -7.99 1.94 20.14
C ALA A 200 -7.30 1.02 21.19
N GLY A 201 -6.26 1.54 21.85
CA GLY A 201 -5.42 0.84 22.80
C GLY A 201 -4.46 -0.15 22.14
N ALA A 202 -3.56 -0.69 22.95
CA ALA A 202 -2.64 -1.75 22.54
C ALA A 202 -3.39 -3.04 22.12
N ASP A 203 -4.60 -3.26 22.64
CA ASP A 203 -5.42 -4.43 22.33
C ASP A 203 -5.94 -4.41 20.89
N ALA A 204 -6.36 -3.26 20.38
CA ALA A 204 -6.75 -3.15 18.98
C ALA A 204 -5.56 -3.33 18.03
N VAL A 205 -4.38 -2.86 18.41
CA VAL A 205 -3.14 -3.11 17.66
C VAL A 205 -2.82 -4.60 17.67
N ARG A 206 -2.93 -5.26 18.84
CA ARG A 206 -2.74 -6.70 18.99
C ARG A 206 -3.73 -7.50 18.15
N ALA A 207 -5.01 -7.13 18.16
CA ALA A 207 -6.04 -7.76 17.35
C ALA A 207 -5.78 -7.57 15.85
N ALA A 208 -5.34 -6.39 15.43
CA ALA A 208 -4.95 -6.12 14.05
C ALA A 208 -3.75 -6.97 13.62
N LEU A 209 -2.70 -7.03 14.45
CA LEU A 209 -1.54 -7.89 14.18
C LEU A 209 -1.93 -9.36 14.07
N VAL A 210 -2.79 -9.86 14.97
CA VAL A 210 -3.26 -11.25 14.91
C VAL A 210 -4.10 -11.53 13.66
N ARG A 211 -4.94 -10.57 13.26
CA ARG A 211 -5.74 -10.68 12.03
C ARG A 211 -4.83 -10.72 10.80
N ASP A 212 -3.84 -9.83 10.71
CA ASP A 212 -3.05 -9.64 9.50
C ASP A 212 -1.89 -10.66 9.39
N PHE A 213 -1.31 -11.07 10.52
CA PHE A 213 -0.12 -11.94 10.57
C PHE A 213 -0.33 -13.28 11.30
N GLY A 214 -1.53 -13.56 11.79
CA GLY A 214 -1.82 -14.75 12.60
C GLY A 214 -1.40 -14.60 14.08
N ARG A 215 -1.76 -15.59 14.90
CA ARG A 215 -1.56 -15.53 16.37
C ARG A 215 -0.09 -15.55 16.80
N ASP A 216 0.79 -16.14 16.00
CA ASP A 216 2.20 -16.35 16.35
C ASP A 216 3.02 -15.05 16.39
N VAL A 217 2.54 -14.00 15.72
CA VAL A 217 3.20 -12.68 15.67
C VAL A 217 3.38 -12.05 17.06
N LEU A 218 2.52 -12.41 18.02
CA LEU A 218 2.60 -11.89 19.39
C LEU A 218 3.75 -12.50 20.22
N GLY A 219 4.31 -13.64 19.78
CA GLY A 219 5.42 -14.32 20.45
C GLY A 219 6.81 -13.88 19.98
N ALA A 220 6.93 -13.36 18.75
CA ALA A 220 8.21 -13.00 18.14
C ALA A 220 8.92 -11.82 18.83
N GLY A 221 8.17 -10.89 19.43
CA GLY A 221 8.71 -9.70 20.12
C GLY A 221 9.49 -10.00 21.41
N ARG A 222 9.45 -11.23 21.94
CA ARG A 222 10.14 -11.60 23.19
C ARG A 222 11.58 -12.05 22.99
N ARG A 223 12.04 -12.20 21.74
CA ARG A 223 13.42 -12.64 21.42
C ARG A 223 14.40 -11.49 21.12
N GLY A 224 13.94 -10.24 21.00
CA GLY A 224 14.77 -9.10 20.60
C GLY A 224 15.16 -8.10 21.71
N GLY A 225 14.76 -8.34 22.97
CA GLY A 225 14.88 -7.35 24.07
C GLY A 225 15.60 -7.84 25.32
N GLY A 226 16.44 -8.87 25.22
CA GLY A 226 17.28 -9.35 26.32
C GLY A 226 18.54 -8.51 26.50
N GLY A 227 18.38 -7.21 26.80
CA GLY A 227 19.47 -6.40 27.31
C GLY A 227 19.90 -6.96 28.66
N GLU A 228 21.10 -7.53 28.72
CA GLU A 228 21.74 -7.99 29.93
C GLU A 228 22.00 -6.77 30.84
N GLY A 229 21.07 -6.51 31.75
CA GLY A 229 21.29 -5.58 32.86
C GLY A 229 22.43 -6.08 33.74
N PRO A 230 23.22 -5.19 34.37
CA PRO A 230 24.45 -5.57 35.04
C PRO A 230 24.16 -6.55 36.17
N ARG A 231 24.73 -7.75 36.09
CA ARG A 231 24.72 -8.73 37.19
C ARG A 231 25.45 -8.12 38.37
N SER A 232 24.73 -7.91 39.48
CA SER A 232 25.35 -7.65 40.78
C SER A 232 26.35 -8.76 41.12
N PRO A 233 27.57 -8.44 41.58
CA PRO A 233 28.54 -9.46 41.94
C PRO A 233 28.05 -10.26 43.17
N PRO A 234 28.39 -11.56 43.26
CA PRO A 234 27.98 -12.39 44.38
C PRO A 234 28.68 -11.93 45.66
N ARG A 235 27.93 -11.87 46.76
CA ARG A 235 28.48 -11.63 48.11
C ARG A 235 29.38 -12.81 48.48
N THR A 236 30.69 -12.58 48.50
CA THR A 236 31.65 -13.47 49.16
C THR A 236 31.44 -13.39 50.67
N THR A 237 30.93 -14.46 51.25
CA THR A 237 31.00 -14.72 52.69
C THR A 237 32.44 -15.06 53.06
N GLY A 238 33.10 -14.20 53.84
CA GLY A 238 34.44 -14.44 54.37
C GLY A 238 34.45 -15.52 55.46
N PRO A 239 35.59 -16.19 55.70
CA PRO A 239 35.72 -17.23 56.73
C PRO A 239 35.76 -16.63 58.14
N PRO A 240 35.43 -17.41 59.19
CA PRO A 240 35.40 -16.92 60.57
C PRO A 240 36.84 -16.70 61.10
N PRO A 241 37.01 -15.84 62.12
CA PRO A 241 38.33 -15.47 62.63
C PRO A 241 38.96 -16.61 63.44
N GLU A 242 40.26 -16.77 63.23
CA GLU A 242 41.15 -17.71 63.90
C GLU A 242 41.49 -17.18 65.31
N THR A 243 41.22 -17.98 66.34
CA THR A 243 41.64 -17.71 67.73
C THR A 243 43.09 -18.13 67.91
N ALA A 244 43.96 -17.16 68.19
CA ALA A 244 45.33 -17.36 68.67
C ALA A 244 45.35 -17.49 70.21
N PRO A 245 46.38 -18.15 70.80
CA PRO A 245 46.42 -18.52 72.22
C PRO A 245 46.59 -17.35 73.20
#